data_AF-A0A3N5N3V4-F1
#
_entry.id   AF-A0A3N5N3V4-F1
#
_cell.length_a   1.000
_cell.length_b   1.000
_cell.length_c   1.000
_cell.angle_alpha   90.00
_cell.angle_beta   90.00
_cell.angle_gamma   90.00
#
_symmetry.space_group_name_H-M   'P 1'
#
loop_
_entity.id
_entity.type
_entity.pdbx_description
1 polymer ?
#
loop_
_entity_poly.entity_id
_entity_poly.type
_entity_poly.pdbx_seq_one_letter_code
_entity_poly.pdbx_strand_id
1 'polypeptide(L)'
;MVPERVVSGMRPTGLLHLGHYHGALKNWVRLQSEYPCFFFVADWHALTTHYDTPEVIEENVWEMVIDWLAAGVDPGQATLFIQSRIPEHAELHTLLSMITPLGWLERVPTYKDQQEKLADKDLSTYGFLGYPLLQSADVLIYRAKYVPVGEDQVPHIEFMREIARRFNHVYGREAGFEEKALGAVKKLGSRKAKLYRELRTKFQEQG
;
A
#
# COMPACT_ATOMS: atom_id res chain seq x y z
N MET A 1 -6.69 12.21 -17.86
CA MET A 1 -6.46 12.16 -16.39
C MET A 1 -6.24 10.70 -16.03
N VAL A 2 -5.30 10.34 -15.15
CA VAL A 2 -5.09 8.93 -14.76
C VAL A 2 -6.37 8.45 -14.04
N PRO A 3 -6.90 7.24 -14.34
CA PRO A 3 -8.08 6.75 -13.66
C PRO A 3 -7.89 6.69 -12.15
N GLU A 4 -8.92 7.03 -11.39
CA GLU A 4 -8.89 6.95 -9.94
C GLU A 4 -9.03 5.48 -9.53
N ARG A 5 -7.92 4.87 -9.10
CA ARG A 5 -7.85 3.43 -8.79
C ARG A 5 -8.00 3.17 -7.30
N VAL A 6 -8.65 2.06 -6.98
CA VAL A 6 -8.72 1.48 -5.64
C VAL A 6 -7.79 0.27 -5.60
N VAL A 7 -6.94 0.18 -4.58
CA VAL A 7 -6.17 -1.02 -4.27
C VAL A 7 -6.48 -1.44 -2.83
N SER A 8 -6.81 -2.71 -2.62
CA SER A 8 -7.03 -3.26 -1.28
C SER A 8 -6.67 -4.75 -1.29
N GLY A 9 -6.21 -5.28 -0.17
CA GLY A 9 -5.82 -6.68 -0.08
C GLY A 9 -6.09 -7.23 1.31
N MET A 10 -6.19 -8.56 1.41
CA MET A 10 -6.32 -9.25 2.68
C MET A 10 -5.29 -10.38 2.76
N ARG A 11 -4.79 -10.64 3.97
CA ARG A 11 -3.90 -11.77 4.22
C ARG A 11 -4.73 -13.06 4.31
N PRO A 12 -4.29 -14.15 3.68
CA PRO A 12 -4.95 -15.45 3.78
C PRO A 12 -4.62 -16.12 5.13
N THR A 13 -5.32 -15.74 6.20
CA THR A 13 -5.07 -16.25 7.58
C THR A 13 -6.18 -17.16 8.11
N GLY A 14 -6.99 -17.74 7.22
CA GLY A 14 -8.11 -18.63 7.55
C GLY A 14 -9.42 -18.20 6.91
N LEU A 15 -10.50 -18.93 7.23
CA LEU A 15 -11.83 -18.70 6.68
C LEU A 15 -12.37 -17.30 7.03
N LEU A 16 -13.06 -16.67 6.08
CA LEU A 16 -13.69 -15.38 6.34
C LEU A 16 -14.96 -15.54 7.19
N HIS A 17 -15.25 -14.53 8.01
CA HIS A 17 -16.43 -14.46 8.86
C HIS A 17 -17.12 -13.10 8.68
N LEU A 18 -18.27 -12.89 9.31
CA LEU A 18 -19.07 -11.66 9.18
C LEU A 18 -18.30 -10.36 9.46
N GLY A 19 -17.30 -10.39 10.35
CA GLY A 19 -16.40 -9.26 10.57
C GLY A 19 -15.68 -8.80 9.28
N HIS A 20 -15.17 -9.73 8.46
CA HIS A 20 -14.54 -9.44 7.18
C HIS A 20 -15.55 -8.90 6.17
N TYR A 21 -16.77 -9.46 6.16
CA TYR A 21 -17.83 -8.98 5.28
C TYR A 21 -18.21 -7.52 5.55
N HIS A 22 -18.49 -7.19 6.82
CA HIS A 22 -18.85 -5.83 7.22
C HIS A 22 -17.68 -4.86 7.20
N GLY A 23 -16.47 -5.33 7.47
CA GLY A 23 -15.26 -4.50 7.51
C GLY A 23 -14.70 -4.16 6.13
N ALA A 24 -14.76 -5.09 5.16
CA ALA A 24 -14.13 -4.90 3.86
C ALA A 24 -15.03 -5.30 2.67
N LEU A 25 -15.51 -6.55 2.62
CA LEU A 25 -16.11 -7.09 1.38
C LEU A 25 -17.35 -6.32 0.93
N LYS A 26 -18.24 -5.95 1.86
CA LYS A 26 -19.43 -5.14 1.54
C LYS A 26 -19.04 -3.81 0.88
N ASN A 27 -17.93 -3.21 1.29
CA ASN A 27 -17.43 -1.98 0.69
C ASN A 27 -16.75 -2.26 -0.67
N TRP A 28 -16.02 -3.37 -0.82
CA TRP A 28 -15.43 -3.78 -2.10
C TRP A 28 -16.48 -4.00 -3.20
N VAL A 29 -17.59 -4.69 -2.88
CA VAL A 29 -18.70 -4.91 -3.82
C VAL A 29 -19.30 -3.59 -4.31
N ARG A 30 -19.35 -2.57 -3.45
CA ARG A 30 -19.77 -1.23 -3.85
C ARG A 30 -18.70 -0.55 -4.73
N LEU A 31 -17.44 -0.56 -4.29
CA LEU A 31 -16.34 0.13 -4.96
C LEU A 31 -16.03 -0.42 -6.35
N GLN A 32 -16.14 -1.73 -6.57
CA GLN A 32 -15.89 -2.33 -7.89
C GLN A 32 -16.84 -1.82 -8.98
N SER A 33 -18.02 -1.32 -8.59
CA SER A 33 -18.98 -0.68 -9.52
C SER A 33 -18.68 0.79 -9.78
N GLU A 34 -17.86 1.43 -8.92
CA GLU A 34 -17.58 2.87 -8.94
C GLU A 34 -16.19 3.21 -9.51
N TYR A 35 -15.21 2.31 -9.30
CA TYR A 35 -13.80 2.55 -9.62
C TYR A 35 -13.12 1.31 -10.21
N PRO A 36 -12.07 1.48 -11.04
CA PRO A 36 -11.14 0.40 -11.34
C PRO A 36 -10.49 -0.11 -10.05
N CYS A 37 -10.86 -1.33 -9.66
CA CYS A 37 -10.44 -1.94 -8.40
C CYS A 37 -9.41 -3.05 -8.63
N PHE A 38 -8.42 -3.09 -7.74
CA PHE A 38 -7.39 -4.11 -7.64
C PHE A 38 -7.51 -4.73 -6.26
N PHE A 39 -8.04 -5.95 -6.20
CA PHE A 39 -8.20 -6.71 -4.96
C PHE A 39 -7.26 -7.90 -4.97
N PHE A 40 -6.50 -8.10 -3.89
CA PHE A 40 -5.43 -9.09 -3.93
C PHE A 40 -5.23 -9.87 -2.65
N VAL A 41 -4.88 -11.15 -2.85
CA VAL A 41 -4.48 -12.05 -1.78
C VAL A 41 -3.05 -11.72 -1.40
N ALA A 42 -2.83 -11.25 -0.18
CA ALA A 42 -1.55 -10.81 0.34
C ALA A 42 -0.78 -11.99 0.98
N ASP A 43 -0.37 -12.96 0.17
CA ASP A 43 0.25 -14.21 0.63
C ASP A 43 1.70 -14.04 1.14
N TRP A 44 2.51 -13.16 0.55
CA TRP A 44 3.82 -12.82 1.15
C TRP A 44 3.68 -12.09 2.49
N HIS A 45 2.64 -11.28 2.65
CA HIS A 45 2.34 -10.70 3.97
C HIS A 45 1.96 -11.75 5.00
N ALA A 46 1.31 -12.85 4.62
CA ALA A 46 1.04 -13.95 5.57
C ALA A 46 2.33 -14.64 6.05
N LEU A 47 3.35 -14.76 5.19
CA LEU A 47 4.66 -15.30 5.56
C LEU A 47 5.36 -14.51 6.67
N THR A 48 5.07 -13.22 6.84
CA THR A 48 5.68 -12.41 7.91
C THR A 48 5.38 -12.94 9.33
N THR A 49 4.29 -13.71 9.50
CA THR A 49 3.92 -14.35 10.78
C THR A 49 3.74 -15.88 10.71
N HIS A 50 3.79 -16.47 9.50
CA HIS A 50 3.62 -17.92 9.25
C HIS A 50 4.78 -18.50 8.44
N TYR A 51 5.98 -17.93 8.55
CA TYR A 51 7.16 -18.43 7.82
C TYR A 51 7.56 -19.86 8.23
N ASP A 52 7.17 -20.30 9.42
CA ASP A 52 7.45 -21.61 10.01
C ASP A 52 6.39 -22.67 9.66
N THR A 53 5.26 -22.24 9.11
CA THR A 53 4.11 -23.07 8.72
C THR A 53 3.50 -22.59 7.39
N PRO A 54 4.29 -22.45 6.32
CA PRO A 54 3.84 -21.83 5.07
C PRO A 54 2.77 -22.66 4.33
N GLU A 55 2.64 -23.95 4.63
CA GLU A 55 1.73 -24.86 3.93
C GLU A 55 0.27 -24.44 4.08
N VAL A 56 -0.09 -23.85 5.23
CA VAL A 56 -1.48 -23.39 5.48
C VAL A 56 -1.86 -22.20 4.61
N ILE A 57 -0.88 -21.46 4.08
CA ILE A 57 -1.12 -20.25 3.28
C ILE A 57 -1.73 -20.65 1.93
N GLU A 58 -1.25 -21.74 1.31
CA GLU A 58 -1.71 -22.17 -0.02
C GLU A 58 -3.21 -22.49 -0.02
N GLU A 59 -3.68 -23.25 0.98
CA GLU A 59 -5.10 -23.57 1.12
C GLU A 59 -5.92 -22.31 1.38
N ASN A 60 -5.47 -21.47 2.31
CA ASN A 60 -6.17 -20.23 2.68
C ASN A 60 -6.28 -19.22 1.53
N VAL A 61 -5.33 -19.21 0.58
CA VAL A 61 -5.38 -18.37 -0.61
C VAL A 61 -6.63 -18.68 -1.43
N TRP A 62 -6.89 -19.97 -1.69
CA TRP A 62 -8.01 -20.39 -2.52
C TRP A 62 -9.36 -20.24 -1.81
N GLU A 63 -9.43 -20.64 -0.53
CA GLU A 63 -10.63 -20.46 0.29
C GLU A 63 -11.04 -18.98 0.36
N MET A 64 -10.07 -18.08 0.55
CA MET A 64 -10.37 -16.65 0.60
C MET A 64 -10.88 -16.09 -0.73
N VAL A 65 -10.34 -16.55 -1.88
CA VAL A 65 -10.85 -16.15 -3.20
C VAL A 65 -12.29 -16.67 -3.39
N ILE A 66 -12.58 -17.91 -2.98
CA ILE A 66 -13.93 -18.47 -3.01
C ILE A 66 -14.88 -17.61 -2.18
N ASP A 67 -14.49 -17.25 -0.96
CA ASP A 67 -15.30 -16.39 -0.07
C ASP A 67 -15.57 -15.00 -0.68
N TRP A 68 -14.58 -14.41 -1.37
CA TRP A 68 -14.76 -13.12 -2.04
C TRP A 68 -15.79 -13.19 -3.17
N LEU A 69 -15.67 -14.22 -4.01
CA LEU A 69 -16.61 -14.46 -5.11
C LEU A 69 -18.03 -14.71 -4.55
N ALA A 70 -18.14 -15.52 -3.50
CA ALA A 70 -19.41 -15.79 -2.83
C ALA A 70 -20.03 -14.53 -2.19
N ALA A 71 -19.21 -13.61 -1.70
CA ALA A 71 -19.64 -12.32 -1.14
C ALA A 71 -20.04 -11.28 -2.22
N GLY A 72 -19.80 -11.56 -3.51
CA GLY A 72 -20.20 -10.71 -4.63
C GLY A 72 -19.07 -9.90 -5.28
N VAL A 73 -17.81 -10.18 -4.95
CA VAL A 73 -16.68 -9.61 -5.70
C VAL A 73 -16.65 -10.23 -7.10
N ASP A 74 -16.63 -9.40 -8.14
CA ASP A 74 -16.82 -9.85 -9.52
C ASP A 74 -15.53 -9.63 -10.34
N PRO A 75 -14.88 -10.70 -10.86
CA PRO A 75 -13.69 -10.59 -11.72
C PRO A 75 -13.96 -9.87 -13.05
N GLY A 76 -15.23 -9.72 -13.46
CA GLY A 76 -15.62 -8.90 -14.60
C GLY A 76 -15.59 -7.39 -14.32
N GLN A 77 -15.56 -6.98 -13.04
CA GLN A 77 -15.58 -5.58 -12.61
C GLN A 77 -14.31 -5.16 -11.87
N ALA A 78 -13.63 -6.08 -11.18
CA ALA A 78 -12.38 -5.84 -10.47
C ALA A 78 -11.28 -6.79 -10.93
N THR A 79 -10.02 -6.33 -10.85
CA THR A 79 -8.86 -7.20 -11.06
C THR A 79 -8.53 -7.92 -9.76
N LEU A 80 -8.65 -9.25 -9.79
CA LEU A 80 -8.28 -10.14 -8.70
C LEU A 80 -6.92 -10.78 -8.99
N PHE A 81 -6.01 -10.77 -8.02
CA PHE A 81 -4.71 -11.42 -8.16
C PHE A 81 -4.13 -11.90 -6.83
N ILE A 82 -3.08 -12.72 -6.91
CA ILE A 82 -2.32 -13.20 -5.76
C ILE A 82 -0.99 -12.43 -5.74
N GLN A 83 -0.61 -11.87 -4.60
CA GLN A 83 0.58 -11.01 -4.45
C GLN A 83 1.85 -11.69 -5.00
N SER A 84 2.11 -12.94 -4.61
CA SER A 84 3.29 -13.69 -5.06
C SER A 84 3.36 -13.97 -6.56
N ARG A 85 2.24 -13.83 -7.29
CA ARG A 85 2.18 -13.99 -8.75
C ARG A 85 2.62 -12.74 -9.51
N ILE A 86 2.86 -11.63 -8.80
CA ILE A 86 3.30 -10.35 -9.36
C ILE A 86 4.72 -10.04 -8.82
N PRO A 87 5.78 -10.58 -9.43
CA PRO A 87 7.15 -10.43 -8.92
C PRO A 87 7.61 -8.97 -8.81
N GLU A 88 6.99 -8.05 -9.56
CA GLU A 88 7.28 -6.62 -9.51
C GLU A 88 6.99 -6.00 -8.13
N HIS A 89 6.15 -6.64 -7.30
CA HIS A 89 5.95 -6.24 -5.90
C HIS A 89 7.25 -6.39 -5.10
N ALA A 90 7.97 -7.50 -5.28
CA ALA A 90 9.26 -7.76 -4.63
C ALA A 90 10.37 -6.86 -5.20
N GLU A 91 10.36 -6.61 -6.51
CA GLU A 91 11.32 -5.70 -7.15
C GLU A 91 11.15 -4.28 -6.60
N LEU A 92 9.93 -3.75 -6.59
CA LEU A 92 9.67 -2.42 -6.05
C LEU A 92 9.97 -2.34 -4.55
N HIS A 93 9.59 -3.35 -3.77
CA HIS A 93 9.96 -3.44 -2.35
C HIS A 93 11.49 -3.33 -2.17
N THR A 94 12.26 -4.07 -2.96
CA THR A 94 13.73 -4.05 -2.93
C THR A 94 14.27 -2.66 -3.26
N LEU A 95 13.72 -1.98 -4.26
CA LEU A 95 14.16 -0.64 -4.63
C LEU A 95 13.81 0.40 -3.55
N LEU A 96 12.61 0.31 -2.97
CA LEU A 96 12.18 1.20 -1.89
C LEU A 96 13.00 0.97 -0.61
N SER A 97 13.45 -0.26 -0.34
CA SER A 97 14.23 -0.56 0.86
C SER A 97 15.56 0.18 0.90
N MET A 98 16.21 0.37 -0.25
CA MET A 98 17.48 1.11 -0.36
C MET A 98 17.41 2.55 0.13
N ILE A 99 16.23 3.16 0.10
CA ILE A 99 16.02 4.53 0.56
C ILE A 99 15.27 4.61 1.88
N THR A 100 14.78 3.51 2.45
CA THR A 100 13.93 3.54 3.65
C THR A 100 14.79 3.60 4.92
N PRO A 101 14.66 4.65 5.77
CA PRO A 101 15.35 4.68 7.04
C PRO A 101 14.78 3.62 8.00
N LEU A 102 15.64 2.81 8.62
CA LEU A 102 15.21 1.76 9.56
C LEU A 102 14.34 2.29 10.71
N GLY A 103 14.72 3.43 11.30
CA GLY A 103 13.96 4.05 12.39
C GLY A 103 12.55 4.51 11.99
N TRP A 104 12.19 4.56 10.71
CA TRP A 104 10.80 4.79 10.30
C TRP A 104 9.97 3.52 10.52
N LEU A 105 10.52 2.34 10.18
CA LEU A 105 9.87 1.05 10.36
C LEU A 105 9.70 0.72 11.86
N GLU A 106 10.74 0.93 12.67
CA GLU A 106 10.73 0.64 14.11
C GLU A 106 9.74 1.49 14.93
N ARG A 107 9.29 2.62 14.36
CA ARG A 107 8.36 3.56 15.01
C ARG A 107 6.90 3.34 14.59
N VAL A 108 6.63 2.44 13.66
CA VAL A 108 5.26 2.08 13.32
C VAL A 108 4.63 1.40 14.55
N PRO A 109 3.54 1.95 15.14
CA PRO A 109 3.01 1.48 16.42
C PRO A 109 2.62 0.00 16.44
N THR A 110 2.06 -0.48 15.33
CA THR A 110 1.60 -1.86 15.14
C THR A 110 2.72 -2.88 15.27
N TYR A 111 3.97 -2.51 14.98
CA TYR A 111 5.11 -3.42 15.05
C TYR A 111 5.35 -3.92 16.48
N LYS A 112 5.46 -3.01 17.45
CA LYS A 112 5.71 -3.36 18.86
C LYS A 112 4.53 -4.10 19.47
N ASP A 113 3.32 -3.58 19.24
CA ASP A 113 2.09 -4.17 19.78
C ASP A 113 1.90 -5.62 19.30
N GLN A 114 2.24 -5.93 18.04
CA GLN A 114 2.13 -7.29 17.51
C GLN A 114 3.25 -8.21 17.98
N GLN A 115 4.49 -7.71 18.17
CA GLN A 115 5.55 -8.49 18.79
C GLN A 115 5.19 -8.91 20.21
N GLU A 116 4.56 -8.03 20.99
CA GLU A 116 4.12 -8.34 22.36
C GLU A 116 2.95 -9.34 22.38
N LYS A 117 1.98 -9.20 21.47
CA LYS A 117 0.81 -10.09 21.39
C LYS A 117 1.13 -11.49 20.88
N LEU A 118 2.19 -11.63 20.09
CA LEU A 118 2.61 -12.88 19.48
C LEU A 118 3.95 -13.34 20.08
N ALA A 119 4.10 -13.20 21.40
CA ALA A 119 5.35 -13.52 22.12
C ALA A 119 5.80 -14.98 21.95
N ASP A 120 4.89 -15.90 21.63
CA ASP A 120 5.18 -17.31 21.37
C ASP A 120 5.82 -17.55 19.98
N LYS A 121 5.82 -16.55 19.10
CA LYS A 121 6.45 -16.60 17.77
C LYS A 121 7.67 -15.69 17.74
N ASP A 122 8.77 -16.16 17.14
CA ASP A 122 9.90 -15.28 16.87
C ASP A 122 9.58 -14.38 15.66
N LEU A 123 9.15 -13.16 15.96
CA LEU A 123 8.86 -12.10 15.00
C LEU A 123 9.99 -11.07 14.89
N SER A 124 11.19 -11.39 15.38
CA SER A 124 12.39 -10.56 15.25
C SER A 124 13.01 -10.68 13.86
N THR A 125 12.17 -10.73 12.83
CA THR A 125 12.58 -10.99 11.45
C THR A 125 12.54 -9.70 10.62
N TYR A 126 13.43 -9.60 9.64
CA TYR A 126 13.41 -8.49 8.68
C TYR A 126 12.08 -8.42 7.93
N GLY A 127 11.48 -9.57 7.58
CA GLY A 127 10.19 -9.61 6.90
C GLY A 127 9.07 -8.98 7.73
N PHE A 128 9.03 -9.26 9.03
CA PHE A 128 8.04 -8.67 9.93
C PHE A 128 8.25 -7.16 10.11
N LEU A 129 9.50 -6.71 10.29
CA LEU A 129 9.84 -5.28 10.34
C LEU A 129 9.54 -4.55 9.02
N GLY A 130 9.76 -5.23 7.89
CA GLY A 130 9.58 -4.71 6.54
C GLY A 130 8.13 -4.71 6.03
N TYR A 131 7.18 -5.26 6.80
CA TYR A 131 5.76 -5.35 6.46
C TYR A 131 5.18 -4.06 5.84
N PRO A 132 5.25 -2.88 6.50
CA PRO A 132 4.65 -1.66 5.95
C PRO A 132 5.32 -1.18 4.66
N LEU A 133 6.59 -1.54 4.44
CA LEU A 133 7.30 -1.23 3.20
C LEU A 133 6.86 -2.14 2.05
N LEU A 134 6.65 -3.43 2.31
CA LEU A 134 6.06 -4.33 1.32
C LEU A 134 4.64 -3.86 0.95
N GLN A 135 3.83 -3.50 1.94
CA GLN A 135 2.48 -2.94 1.70
C GLN A 135 2.54 -1.66 0.85
N SER A 136 3.57 -0.84 1.05
CA SER A 136 3.79 0.36 0.22
C SER A 136 4.09 -0.02 -1.24
N ALA A 137 4.89 -1.04 -1.49
CA ALA A 137 5.15 -1.52 -2.84
C ALA A 137 3.88 -2.05 -3.52
N ASP A 138 3.08 -2.86 -2.81
CA ASP A 138 1.85 -3.46 -3.31
C ASP A 138 0.83 -2.41 -3.80
N VAL A 139 0.83 -1.22 -3.19
CA VAL A 139 -0.11 -0.15 -3.54
C VAL A 139 0.48 0.83 -4.56
N LEU A 140 1.75 1.24 -4.36
CA LEU A 140 2.36 2.30 -5.17
C LEU A 140 2.58 1.87 -6.63
N ILE A 141 2.82 0.58 -6.88
CA ILE A 141 3.01 0.05 -8.25
C ILE A 141 1.78 0.31 -9.14
N TYR A 142 0.58 0.29 -8.57
CA TYR A 142 -0.68 0.53 -9.30
C TYR A 142 -1.08 2.00 -9.37
N ARG A 143 -0.35 2.89 -8.68
CA ARG A 143 -0.66 4.31 -8.54
C ARG A 143 -2.09 4.53 -8.00
N ALA A 144 -2.43 3.81 -6.94
CA ALA A 144 -3.75 3.89 -6.31
C ALA A 144 -4.04 5.31 -5.80
N LYS A 145 -5.27 5.79 -5.98
CA LYS A 145 -5.76 7.01 -5.35
C LYS A 145 -6.43 6.70 -4.02
N TYR A 146 -7.10 5.56 -3.94
CA TYR A 146 -7.86 5.12 -2.77
C TYR A 146 -7.35 3.78 -2.26
N VAL A 147 -7.17 3.69 -0.94
CA VAL A 147 -6.69 2.48 -0.25
C VAL A 147 -7.57 2.28 0.98
N PRO A 148 -8.72 1.60 0.86
CA PRO A 148 -9.61 1.38 1.98
C PRO A 148 -8.95 0.42 2.97
N VAL A 149 -8.77 0.89 4.21
CA VAL A 149 -8.17 0.14 5.31
C VAL A 149 -8.89 0.41 6.62
N GLY A 150 -8.74 -0.47 7.60
CA GLY A 150 -9.20 -0.25 8.97
C GLY A 150 -8.39 0.84 9.70
N GLU A 151 -8.92 1.34 10.81
CA GLU A 151 -8.27 2.38 11.62
C GLU A 151 -6.88 1.96 12.12
N ASP A 152 -6.70 0.66 12.38
CA ASP A 152 -5.44 0.05 12.81
C ASP A 152 -4.33 0.13 11.75
N GLN A 153 -4.69 0.30 10.47
CA GLN A 153 -3.75 0.36 9.34
C GLN A 153 -3.40 1.81 8.93
N VAL A 154 -4.02 2.82 9.55
CA VAL A 154 -3.71 4.23 9.25
C VAL A 154 -2.22 4.56 9.35
N PRO A 155 -1.46 4.07 10.36
CA PRO A 155 -0.02 4.29 10.41
C PRO A 155 0.74 3.75 9.20
N HIS A 156 0.31 2.63 8.61
CA HIS A 156 0.93 2.08 7.41
C HIS A 156 0.63 2.94 6.17
N ILE A 157 -0.57 3.52 6.07
CA ILE A 157 -0.92 4.44 4.99
C ILE A 157 -0.09 5.74 5.09
N GLU A 158 0.12 6.27 6.29
CA GLU A 158 0.98 7.44 6.47
C GLU A 158 2.44 7.12 6.11
N PHE A 159 2.96 5.96 6.56
CA PHE A 159 4.27 5.47 6.15
C PHE A 159 4.39 5.37 4.61
N MET A 160 3.37 4.84 3.95
CA MET A 160 3.32 4.73 2.49
C MET A 160 3.36 6.10 1.79
N ARG A 161 2.68 7.11 2.34
CA ARG A 161 2.73 8.50 1.83
C ARG A 161 4.13 9.10 2.00
N GLU A 162 4.78 8.84 3.14
CA GLU A 162 6.15 9.30 3.40
C GLU A 162 7.17 8.65 2.46
N ILE A 163 7.11 7.33 2.25
CA ILE A 163 8.04 6.65 1.35
C ILE A 163 7.84 7.10 -0.11
N ALA A 164 6.59 7.34 -0.55
CA ALA A 164 6.32 7.89 -1.88
C ALA A 164 6.89 9.31 -2.05
N ARG A 165 6.71 10.19 -1.06
CA ARG A 165 7.32 11.53 -1.05
C ARG A 165 8.83 11.45 -1.12
N ARG A 166 9.43 10.54 -0.36
CA ARG A 166 10.88 10.32 -0.33
C ARG A 166 11.41 9.80 -1.66
N PHE A 167 10.76 8.80 -2.25
CA PHE A 167 11.10 8.30 -3.59
C PHE A 167 11.10 9.44 -4.62
N ASN A 168 10.03 10.24 -4.65
CA ASN A 168 9.93 11.39 -5.54
C ASN A 168 10.99 12.46 -5.26
N HIS A 169 11.38 12.65 -4.00
CA HIS A 169 12.44 13.59 -3.63
C HIS A 169 13.82 13.14 -4.11
N VAL A 170 14.12 11.83 -3.98
CA VAL A 170 15.41 11.23 -4.32
C VAL A 170 15.56 11.04 -5.83
N TYR A 171 14.53 10.50 -6.49
CA TYR A 171 14.60 10.07 -7.90
C TYR A 171 13.72 10.89 -8.85
N GLY A 172 12.65 11.52 -8.35
CA GLY A 172 11.66 12.25 -9.17
C GLY A 172 12.12 13.63 -9.66
N ARG A 173 13.41 13.93 -9.61
CA ARG A 173 13.96 15.18 -10.15
C ARG A 173 14.36 14.99 -11.60
N GLU A 174 13.60 15.60 -12.51
CA GLU A 174 14.12 15.87 -13.86
C GLU A 174 15.48 16.60 -13.73
N ALA A 175 16.45 16.29 -14.61
CA ALA A 175 17.70 17.05 -14.62
C ALA A 175 17.40 18.56 -14.79
N GLY A 176 17.88 19.37 -13.85
CA GLY A 176 17.58 20.80 -13.78
C GLY A 176 16.10 21.11 -13.46
N PHE A 177 15.34 20.20 -12.86
CA PHE A 177 13.91 20.40 -12.52
C PHE A 177 13.68 21.70 -11.75
N GLU A 178 14.51 21.97 -10.73
CA GLU A 178 14.40 23.18 -9.91
C GLU A 178 14.58 24.44 -10.78
N GLU A 179 15.56 24.44 -11.67
CA GLU A 179 15.86 25.56 -12.58
C GLU A 179 14.77 25.73 -13.64
N LYS A 180 14.25 24.62 -14.19
CA LYS A 180 13.13 24.61 -15.15
C LYS A 180 11.83 25.08 -14.50
N ALA A 181 11.53 24.62 -13.29
CA ALA A 181 10.37 25.06 -12.52
C ALA A 181 10.48 26.55 -12.16
N LEU A 182 11.63 27.02 -11.69
CA LEU A 182 11.88 28.44 -11.44
C LEU A 182 11.78 29.28 -12.72
N GLY A 183 12.28 28.77 -13.84
CA GLY A 183 12.16 29.38 -15.16
C GLY A 183 10.70 29.47 -15.64
N ALA A 184 9.91 28.41 -15.45
CA ALA A 184 8.49 28.38 -15.78
C ALA A 184 7.70 29.35 -14.89
N VAL A 185 7.98 29.39 -13.58
CA VAL A 185 7.35 30.31 -12.63
C VAL A 185 7.58 31.76 -13.01
N LYS A 186 8.79 32.12 -13.47
CA LYS A 186 9.08 33.48 -13.99
C LYS A 186 8.21 33.83 -15.22
N LYS A 187 7.90 32.85 -16.08
CA LYS A 187 7.07 33.04 -17.28
C LYS A 187 5.56 33.10 -17.00
N LEU A 188 5.10 32.67 -15.82
CA LEU A 188 3.67 32.64 -15.46
C LEU A 188 3.09 34.02 -15.06
N GLY A 189 3.93 35.03 -14.83
CA GLY A 189 3.53 36.33 -14.30
C GLY A 189 3.27 36.32 -12.78
N SER A 190 3.29 37.50 -12.15
CA SER A 190 3.40 37.65 -10.68
C SER A 190 2.31 36.92 -9.88
N ARG A 191 1.05 37.02 -10.31
CA ARG A 191 -0.11 36.45 -9.60
C ARG A 191 -0.13 34.92 -9.63
N LYS A 192 0.09 34.33 -10.81
CA LYS A 192 0.12 32.87 -10.99
C LYS A 192 1.39 32.26 -10.40
N ALA A 193 2.52 32.97 -10.46
CA ALA A 193 3.75 32.56 -9.80
C ALA A 193 3.61 32.46 -8.27
N LYS A 194 2.93 33.45 -7.65
CA LYS A 194 2.65 33.42 -6.21
C LYS A 194 1.77 32.23 -5.84
N LEU A 195 0.68 32.02 -6.58
CA LEU A 195 -0.24 30.88 -6.36
C LEU A 195 0.48 29.54 -6.52
N TYR A 196 1.31 29.38 -7.56
CA TYR A 196 2.09 28.15 -7.74
C TYR A 196 3.01 27.88 -6.54
N ARG A 197 3.68 28.91 -6.01
CA ARG A 197 4.57 28.75 -4.85
C ARG A 197 3.79 28.34 -3.60
N GLU A 198 2.65 28.99 -3.33
CA GLU A 198 1.76 28.61 -2.22
C GLU A 198 1.27 27.16 -2.37
N LEU A 199 0.83 26.76 -3.56
CA LEU A 199 0.37 25.39 -3.84
C LEU A 199 1.51 24.37 -3.73
N ARG A 200 2.72 24.71 -4.21
CA ARG A 200 3.91 23.84 -4.10
C ARG A 200 4.29 23.65 -2.63
N THR A 201 4.34 24.73 -1.85
CA THR A 201 4.60 24.66 -0.40
C THR A 201 3.55 23.81 0.28
N LYS A 202 2.27 24.05 -0.01
CA LYS A 202 1.17 23.26 0.56
C LYS A 202 1.26 21.77 0.20
N PHE A 203 1.58 21.43 -1.05
CA PHE A 203 1.81 20.06 -1.49
C PHE A 203 3.03 19.40 -0.82
N GLN A 204 4.10 20.16 -0.61
CA GLN A 204 5.30 19.65 0.07
C GLN A 204 5.07 19.44 1.58
N GLU A 205 4.28 20.30 2.22
CA GLU A 205 4.01 20.24 3.66
C GLU A 205 2.86 19.29 4.01
N GLN A 206 1.81 19.22 3.20
CA GLN A 206 0.57 18.50 3.50
C GLN A 206 0.36 17.24 2.65
N GLY A 207 1.16 17.05 1.59
CA GLY A 207 0.98 15.98 0.60
C GLY A 207 -0.26 16.18 -0.25
#